data_AF-A0A7R8X3T4-F1
#
_entry.id   AF-A0A7R8X3T4-F1
#
_cell.length_a   1.000
_cell.length_b   1.000
_cell.length_c   1.000
_cell.angle_alpha   90.00
_cell.angle_beta   90.00
_cell.angle_gamma   90.00
#
_symmetry.space_group_name_H-M   'P 1'
#
loop_
_entity.id
_entity.type
_entity.pdbx_description
1 polymer ?
#
loop_
_entity_poly.entity_id
_entity_poly.type
_entity_poly.pdbx_seq_one_letter_code
_entity_poly.pdbx_strand_id
1 'polypeptide(L)'
;MLGLALYVYEYLLHVGAQKAAQTFLSEIRWEKNITLGEPPGFLHSWWCVFWDLYCAAPERRDTCEHSSEAKAFHDYGFVNSGYGVNGIAHVSPMLPFLSKDTSYHV
;
A
#
# COMPACT_ATOMS: atom_id res chain seq x y z
N MET A 1 -19.72 1.14 -11.82
CA MET A 1 -18.91 2.27 -12.33
C MET A 1 -19.16 3.60 -11.62
N LEU A 2 -20.36 3.89 -11.07
CA LEU A 2 -20.65 5.18 -10.41
C LEU A 2 -19.87 5.45 -9.11
N GLY A 3 -19.31 4.43 -8.45
CA GLY A 3 -18.55 4.59 -7.21
C GLY A 3 -17.25 5.39 -7.39
N LEU A 4 -16.54 5.19 -8.50
CA LEU A 4 -15.30 5.92 -8.77
C LEU A 4 -15.56 7.42 -8.97
N ALA A 5 -16.64 7.78 -9.65
CA ALA A 5 -16.99 9.19 -9.85
C ALA A 5 -17.26 9.91 -8.52
N LEU A 6 -17.92 9.25 -7.57
CA LEU A 6 -18.12 9.78 -6.22
C LEU A 6 -16.79 10.04 -5.51
N TYR A 7 -15.88 9.07 -5.56
CA TYR A 7 -14.56 9.17 -4.94
C TYR A 7 -13.68 10.25 -5.58
N VAL A 8 -13.77 10.45 -6.90
CA VAL A 8 -13.07 11.54 -7.61
C VAL A 8 -13.63 12.90 -7.22
N TYR A 9 -14.95 13.04 -7.10
CA TYR A 9 -15.58 14.28 -6.63
C TYR A 9 -15.16 14.63 -5.20
N GLU A 10 -15.19 13.65 -4.29
CA GLU A 10 -14.74 13.81 -2.90
C GLU A 10 -13.27 14.24 -2.84
N TYR A 11 -12.42 13.61 -3.64
CA TYR A 11 -11.00 13.99 -3.76
C TYR A 11 -10.83 15.43 -4.22
N LEU A 12 -11.54 15.86 -5.28
CA LEU A 12 -11.47 17.23 -5.80
C LEU A 12 -11.86 18.26 -4.73
N LEU A 13 -12.83 17.95 -3.86
CA LEU A 13 -13.17 18.81 -2.73
C LEU A 13 -12.07 18.85 -1.67
N HIS A 14 -11.53 17.70 -1.28
CA HIS A 14 -10.48 17.63 -0.25
C HIS A 14 -9.18 18.34 -0.66
N VAL A 15 -8.82 18.32 -1.94
CA VAL A 15 -7.65 19.07 -2.46
C VAL A 15 -7.94 20.56 -2.71
N GLY A 16 -9.15 21.04 -2.43
CA GLY A 16 -9.55 22.45 -2.59
C GLY A 16 -9.97 22.85 -4.01
N ALA A 17 -10.11 21.91 -4.94
CA ALA A 17 -10.50 22.15 -6.33
C ALA A 17 -12.02 22.23 -6.53
N GLN A 18 -12.71 23.10 -5.75
CA GLN A 18 -14.18 23.15 -5.72
C GLN A 18 -14.83 23.40 -7.09
N LYS A 19 -14.24 24.30 -7.91
CA LYS A 19 -14.78 24.58 -9.26
C LYS A 19 -14.74 23.35 -10.16
N ALA A 20 -13.62 22.62 -10.15
CA ALA A 20 -13.46 21.40 -10.92
C ALA A 20 -14.43 20.30 -10.42
N ALA A 21 -14.62 20.19 -9.11
CA ALA A 21 -15.57 19.26 -8.52
C ALA A 21 -17.01 19.50 -9.03
N GLN A 22 -17.45 20.76 -9.06
CA GLN A 22 -18.79 21.13 -9.54
C GLN A 22 -18.95 20.92 -11.06
N THR A 23 -17.94 21.30 -11.85
CA THR A 23 -17.94 21.03 -13.29
C THR A 23 -18.01 19.53 -13.59
N PHE A 24 -17.24 18.72 -12.86
CA PHE A 24 -17.22 17.27 -13.02
C PHE A 24 -18.59 16.64 -12.80
N LEU A 25 -19.31 17.01 -11.73
CA LEU A 25 -20.69 16.51 -11.50
C LEU A 25 -21.65 16.92 -12.62
N SER A 26 -21.49 18.14 -13.13
CA SER A 26 -22.33 18.66 -14.22
C SER A 26 -22.10 17.88 -15.52
N GLU A 27 -20.84 17.56 -15.84
CA GLU A 27 -20.47 16.80 -17.04
C GLU A 27 -21.02 15.38 -17.04
N ILE A 28 -20.95 14.69 -15.89
CA ILE A 28 -21.44 13.31 -15.77
C ILE A 28 -22.95 13.25 -15.46
N ARG A 29 -23.63 14.40 -15.39
CA ARG A 29 -25.05 14.54 -15.04
C ARG A 29 -25.40 13.80 -13.74
N TRP A 30 -24.62 14.07 -12.70
CA TRP A 30 -24.82 13.41 -11.41
C TRP A 30 -26.03 14.00 -10.67
N GLU A 31 -27.05 13.18 -10.41
CA GLU A 31 -28.31 13.63 -9.77
C GLU A 31 -28.51 13.04 -8.36
N LYS A 32 -27.58 12.22 -7.86
CA LYS A 32 -27.72 11.54 -6.57
C LYS A 32 -27.13 12.37 -5.44
N ASN A 33 -27.73 12.28 -4.25
CA ASN A 33 -27.16 12.88 -3.03
C ASN A 33 -25.74 12.36 -2.76
N ILE A 34 -24.86 13.28 -2.37
CA ILE A 34 -23.45 13.00 -2.08
C ILE A 34 -23.25 13.13 -0.58
N THR A 35 -22.98 12.01 0.09
CA THR A 35 -22.47 11.98 1.46
C THR A 35 -20.95 12.00 1.40
N LEU A 36 -20.34 13.05 1.94
CA LEU A 36 -18.87 13.18 2.03
C LEU A 36 -18.38 12.41 3.26
N GLY A 37 -17.30 11.65 3.10
CA GLY A 37 -16.57 11.04 4.22
C GLY A 37 -15.63 12.02 4.91
N GLU A 38 -14.95 11.56 5.96
CA GLU A 38 -13.92 12.36 6.66
C GLU A 38 -12.65 12.53 5.79
N PRO A 39 -12.00 13.71 5.81
CA PRO A 39 -10.73 13.93 5.12
C PRO A 39 -9.62 13.02 5.69
N PRO A 40 -8.66 12.54 4.88
CA PRO A 40 -8.35 12.91 3.49
C PRO A 40 -9.23 12.23 2.41
N GLY A 41 -10.22 11.44 2.82
CA GLY A 41 -11.13 10.71 1.93
C GLY A 41 -10.62 9.33 1.49
N PHE A 42 -11.52 8.54 0.92
CA PHE A 42 -11.25 7.15 0.56
C PHE A 42 -10.21 7.02 -0.57
N LEU A 43 -10.38 7.81 -1.65
CA LEU A 43 -9.53 7.73 -2.84
C LEU A 43 -8.07 8.01 -2.52
N HIS A 44 -7.81 9.07 -1.75
CA HIS A 44 -6.47 9.48 -1.37
C HIS A 44 -5.79 8.40 -0.51
N SER A 45 -6.48 7.93 0.52
CA SER A 45 -5.96 6.88 1.41
C SER A 45 -5.61 5.61 0.64
N TRP A 46 -6.50 5.16 -0.24
CA TRP A 46 -6.27 3.94 -1.02
C TRP A 46 -5.19 4.12 -2.09
N TRP A 47 -5.12 5.30 -2.72
CA TRP A 47 -4.08 5.63 -3.69
C TRP A 47 -2.69 5.70 -3.03
N CYS A 48 -2.57 6.27 -1.83
CA CYS A 48 -1.31 6.26 -1.08
C CYS A 48 -0.82 4.84 -0.83
N VAL A 49 -1.68 3.93 -0.36
CA VAL A 49 -1.33 2.52 -0.14
C VAL A 49 -0.93 1.83 -1.44
N PHE A 50 -1.69 2.05 -2.52
CA PHE A 50 -1.39 1.48 -3.83
C PHE A 50 -0.03 1.95 -4.36
N TRP A 51 0.23 3.26 -4.29
CA TRP A 51 1.48 3.85 -4.74
C TRP A 51 2.67 3.33 -3.93
N ASP A 52 2.49 3.20 -2.62
CA ASP A 52 3.52 2.69 -1.70
C ASP A 52 3.89 1.23 -2.00
N LEU A 53 2.89 0.36 -2.23
CA LEU A 53 3.10 -1.00 -2.71
C LEU A 53 3.78 -1.02 -4.09
N TYR A 54 3.32 -0.18 -5.02
CA TYR A 54 3.89 -0.08 -6.36
C TYR A 54 5.37 0.33 -6.33
N CYS A 55 5.73 1.27 -5.48
CA CYS A 55 7.12 1.68 -5.28
C CYS A 55 7.95 0.61 -4.56
N ALA A 56 7.37 -0.15 -3.63
CA ALA A 56 8.03 -1.27 -2.95
C ALA A 56 8.28 -2.50 -3.86
N ALA A 57 7.71 -2.54 -5.06
CA ALA A 57 7.92 -3.62 -6.01
C ALA A 57 9.43 -3.80 -6.32
N PRO A 58 9.93 -5.05 -6.40
CA PRO A 58 11.37 -5.34 -6.51
C PRO A 58 12.08 -4.62 -7.67
N GLU A 59 11.37 -4.40 -8.78
CA GLU A 59 11.89 -3.75 -9.99
C GLU A 59 12.07 -2.23 -9.85
N ARG A 60 11.45 -1.60 -8.84
CA ARG A 60 11.29 -0.14 -8.74
C ARG A 60 11.76 0.44 -7.41
N ARG A 61 11.93 -0.39 -6.38
CA ARG A 61 12.23 0.02 -5.00
C ARG A 61 13.55 0.77 -4.80
N ASP A 62 14.47 0.68 -5.75
CA ASP A 62 15.76 1.40 -5.67
C ASP A 62 15.64 2.88 -6.14
N THR A 63 14.50 3.26 -6.72
CA THR A 63 14.29 4.59 -7.32
C THR A 63 13.17 5.42 -6.70
N CYS A 64 12.34 4.82 -5.83
CA CYS A 64 11.19 5.48 -5.20
C CYS A 64 11.16 5.19 -3.69
N GLU A 65 10.93 6.24 -2.88
CA GLU A 65 10.70 6.07 -1.44
C GLU A 65 9.40 5.28 -1.18
N HIS A 66 9.45 4.37 -0.22
CA HIS A 66 8.35 3.46 0.14
C HIS A 66 8.42 3.08 1.63
N SER A 67 7.30 2.67 2.22
CA SER A 67 7.22 2.26 3.62
C SER A 67 7.84 0.88 3.88
N SER A 68 8.28 0.67 5.12
CA SER A 68 8.77 -0.62 5.60
C SER A 68 7.73 -1.74 5.49
N GLU A 69 6.46 -1.40 5.66
CA GLU A 69 5.31 -2.29 5.62
C GLU A 69 5.03 -2.76 4.20
N ALA A 70 5.07 -1.86 3.21
CA ALA A 70 4.92 -2.20 1.80
C ALA A 70 6.09 -3.08 1.31
N LYS A 71 7.32 -2.77 1.74
CA LYS A 71 8.49 -3.62 1.47
C LYS A 71 8.31 -5.04 2.01
N ALA A 72 7.86 -5.17 3.26
CA ALA A 72 7.59 -6.47 3.86
C ALA A 72 6.51 -7.25 3.10
N PHE A 73 5.47 -6.58 2.59
CA PHE A 73 4.44 -7.24 1.81
C PHE A 73 4.99 -7.88 0.52
N HIS A 74 5.92 -7.23 -0.17
CA HIS A 74 6.57 -7.82 -1.36
C HIS A 74 7.63 -8.86 -1.01
N ASP A 75 8.40 -8.65 0.06
CA ASP A 75 9.44 -9.58 0.49
C ASP A 75 8.86 -10.90 1.05
N TYR A 76 7.67 -10.86 1.69
CA TYR A 76 7.01 -12.03 2.28
C TYR A 76 5.77 -12.54 1.53
N GLY A 77 5.03 -11.66 0.84
CA GLY A 77 3.74 -11.98 0.22
C GLY A 77 3.82 -12.80 -1.07
N PHE A 78 4.99 -12.81 -1.74
CA PHE A 78 5.20 -13.63 -2.95
C PHE A 78 5.89 -14.99 -2.65
N VAL A 79 6.22 -15.27 -1.39
CA VAL A 79 7.00 -16.47 -1.01
C VAL A 79 6.15 -17.74 -0.91
N ASN A 80 4.84 -17.69 -1.24
CA ASN A 80 3.94 -18.84 -1.11
C ASN A 80 3.24 -19.31 -2.41
N SER A 81 3.75 -18.99 -3.60
CA SER A 81 3.27 -19.60 -4.86
C SER A 81 4.23 -20.63 -5.46
N GLY A 82 5.22 -21.09 -4.70
CA GLY A 82 6.25 -22.02 -5.17
C GLY A 82 6.20 -23.40 -4.52
N TYR A 83 5.08 -24.13 -4.56
CA TYR A 83 5.22 -25.59 -4.53
C TYR A 83 5.72 -26.04 -5.90
N GLY A 84 7.03 -26.18 -6.03
CA GLY A 84 7.64 -26.72 -7.23
C GLY A 84 9.17 -26.76 -7.21
N VAL A 85 9.71 -27.86 -6.67
CA VAL A 85 10.95 -28.53 -7.11
C VAL A 85 12.28 -28.02 -6.52
N ASN A 86 12.74 -28.78 -5.51
CA ASN A 86 14.14 -29.14 -5.20
C ASN A 86 15.19 -28.04 -5.07
N GLY A 87 15.59 -27.81 -3.81
CA GLY A 87 17.00 -27.75 -3.45
C GLY A 87 17.63 -26.36 -3.38
N ILE A 88 17.64 -25.81 -2.16
CA ILE A 88 18.77 -25.20 -1.43
C ILE A 88 18.19 -24.12 -0.52
N ALA A 89 18.26 -24.39 0.78
CA ALA A 89 17.90 -23.47 1.84
C ALA A 89 18.71 -22.19 1.71
N HIS A 90 18.07 -21.09 1.31
CA HIS A 90 18.66 -19.77 1.45
C HIS A 90 18.57 -19.38 2.91
N VAL A 91 19.67 -19.61 3.62
CA VAL A 91 19.95 -19.16 4.98
C VAL A 91 19.56 -17.69 5.15
N SER A 92 18.58 -17.42 6.01
CA SER A 92 18.33 -16.08 6.55
C SER A 92 19.60 -15.54 7.22
N PRO A 93 19.93 -14.25 7.11
CA PRO A 93 21.04 -13.68 7.84
C PRO A 93 20.75 -13.69 9.34
N MET A 94 21.38 -14.65 10.01
CA MET A 94 21.86 -14.66 11.39
C MET A 94 21.55 -13.39 12.22
N LEU A 95 20.62 -13.51 13.17
CA LEU A 95 20.55 -12.66 14.36
C LEU A 95 21.59 -13.17 15.38
N PRO A 96 22.62 -12.40 15.78
CA PRO A 96 23.58 -12.83 16.77
C PRO A 96 23.24 -12.21 18.13
N PHE A 97 22.40 -12.86 18.95
CA PHE A 97 22.39 -12.54 20.39
C PHE A 97 21.68 -13.60 21.24
N LEU A 98 22.42 -14.61 21.71
CA LEU A 98 22.39 -15.04 23.11
C LEU A 98 23.50 -16.07 23.37
N SER A 99 24.72 -15.59 23.62
CA SER A 99 25.68 -16.35 24.41
C SER A 99 25.73 -15.69 25.78
N LYS A 100 25.00 -16.27 26.73
CA LYS A 100 25.21 -16.06 28.16
C LYS A 100 25.01 -17.40 28.86
N ASP A 101 26.15 -17.99 29.20
CA ASP A 101 26.41 -18.71 30.45
C ASP A 101 25.31 -19.63 30.99
N THR A 102 25.49 -20.93 30.82
CA THR A 102 25.31 -21.84 31.96
C THR A 102 26.35 -22.95 31.89
N SER A 103 27.43 -22.71 32.61
CA SER A 103 28.40 -23.70 33.06
C SER A 103 27.73 -24.73 33.95
N TYR A 104 27.94 -26.02 33.69
CA TYR A 104 28.25 -26.99 34.75
C TYR A 104 29.05 -28.17 34.18
N HIS A 105 30.36 -28.14 34.45
CA HIS A 105 31.18 -29.32 34.69
C HIS A 105 30.75 -29.97 36.02
N VAL A 106 30.42 -31.26 36.01
CA VAL A 106 31.18 -32.41 36.57
C VAL A 106 30.70 -33.66 35.86
#